data_AF-T1HBA4-F1
#
_entry.id   AF-T1HBA4-F1
#
_cell.length_a   1.000
_cell.length_b   1.000
_cell.length_c   1.000
_cell.angle_alpha   90.00
_cell.angle_beta   90.00
_cell.angle_gamma   90.00
#
_symmetry.space_group_name_H-M   'P 1'
#
loop_
_entity.id
_entity.type
_entity.pdbx_description
1 polymer ?
#
loop_
_entity_poly.entity_id
_entity_poly.type
_entity_poly.pdbx_seq_one_letter_code
_entity_poly.pdbx_strand_id
1 'polypeptide(L)'
;MSFKKICTAERETIGMYIRHLALRNRSITGNEIKSLIRQVRNVSISSRAVRRRLNEGNLRARHPARGPLFTTVHKMTRLQFAREHVNWTLDNWKRVLITDEARRRTALTHTAVLVCP
;
A
#
# COMPACT_ATOMS: atom_id res chain seq x y z
N MET A 1 -12.82 -8.98 -35.60
CA MET A 1 -13.38 -9.17 -34.25
C MET A 1 -14.29 -8.01 -33.92
N SER A 2 -15.59 -8.26 -33.71
CA SER A 2 -16.56 -7.22 -33.36
C SER A 2 -16.72 -7.14 -31.84
N PHE A 3 -16.65 -5.93 -31.27
CA PHE A 3 -16.81 -5.70 -29.83
C PHE A 3 -18.27 -5.41 -29.50
N LYS A 4 -18.74 -5.93 -28.36
CA LYS A 4 -20.12 -5.72 -27.91
C LYS A 4 -20.34 -4.26 -27.47
N LYS A 5 -21.45 -3.65 -27.89
CA LYS A 5 -21.93 -2.35 -27.38
C LYS A 5 -22.54 -2.55 -25.98
N ILE A 6 -22.26 -1.62 -25.07
CA ILE A 6 -22.63 -1.76 -23.64
C ILE A 6 -23.97 -1.05 -23.35
N CYS A 7 -24.90 -1.76 -22.72
CA CYS A 7 -26.15 -1.21 -22.14
C CYS A 7 -25.92 -0.55 -20.76
N THR A 8 -26.94 0.06 -20.16
CA THR A 8 -26.84 0.75 -18.85
C THR A 8 -26.49 -0.18 -17.69
N ALA A 9 -27.16 -1.33 -17.55
CA ALA A 9 -26.88 -2.30 -16.50
C ALA A 9 -25.45 -2.89 -16.61
N GLU A 10 -25.03 -3.24 -17.83
CA GLU A 10 -23.69 -3.78 -18.09
C GLU A 10 -22.58 -2.74 -17.83
N ARG A 11 -22.86 -1.44 -18.01
CA ARG A 11 -21.96 -0.35 -17.60
C ARG A 11 -21.76 -0.28 -16.09
N GLU A 12 -22.80 -0.51 -15.30
CA GLU A 12 -22.70 -0.52 -13.83
C GLU A 12 -21.90 -1.72 -13.34
N THR A 13 -22.17 -2.92 -13.90
CA THR A 13 -21.39 -4.13 -13.58
C THR A 13 -19.90 -3.95 -13.90
N ILE A 14 -19.57 -3.37 -15.05
CA ILE A 14 -18.19 -3.04 -15.43
C ILE A 14 -17.58 -2.02 -14.46
N GLY A 15 -18.34 -1.01 -14.07
CA GLY A 15 -17.91 -0.03 -13.07
C GLY A 15 -17.56 -0.66 -11.73
N MET A 16 -18.40 -1.57 -11.23
CA MET A 16 -18.15 -2.33 -10.00
C MET A 16 -16.91 -3.21 -10.14
N TYR A 17 -16.76 -3.90 -11.28
CA TYR A 17 -15.59 -4.74 -11.55
C TYR A 17 -14.28 -3.96 -11.56
N ILE A 18 -14.26 -2.76 -12.18
CA ILE A 18 -13.10 -1.86 -12.18
C ILE A 18 -12.68 -1.52 -10.75
N ARG A 19 -13.64 -1.16 -9.88
CA ARG A 19 -13.36 -0.82 -8.48
C ARG A 19 -12.84 -2.03 -7.70
N HIS A 20 -13.46 -3.18 -7.89
CA HIS A 20 -13.05 -4.43 -7.23
C HIS A 20 -11.62 -4.84 -7.59
N LEU A 21 -11.24 -4.75 -8.88
CA LEU A 21 -9.88 -5.02 -9.33
C LEU A 21 -8.85 -4.08 -8.69
N ALA A 22 -9.14 -2.78 -8.67
CA ALA A 22 -8.25 -1.78 -8.09
C ALA A 22 -8.11 -1.90 -6.56
N LEU A 23 -9.14 -2.40 -5.87
CA LEU A 23 -9.08 -2.66 -4.43
C LEU A 23 -8.30 -3.94 -4.10
N ARG A 24 -8.47 -5.00 -4.90
CA ARG A 24 -7.75 -6.28 -4.71
C ARG A 24 -6.27 -6.16 -5.06
N ASN A 25 -5.94 -5.36 -6.07
CA ASN A 25 -4.56 -5.11 -6.49
C ASN A 25 -4.30 -3.61 -6.60
N ARG A 26 -3.76 -3.00 -5.53
CA ARG A 26 -3.52 -1.55 -5.48
C ARG A 26 -2.44 -1.04 -6.44
N SER A 27 -1.61 -1.92 -7.02
CA SER A 27 -0.57 -1.54 -7.98
C SER A 27 -1.02 -1.64 -9.43
N ILE A 28 -2.22 -2.17 -9.70
CA ILE A 28 -2.72 -2.31 -11.07
C ILE A 28 -2.96 -0.95 -11.73
N THR A 29 -2.49 -0.80 -12.97
CA THR A 29 -2.65 0.42 -13.74
C THR A 29 -4.01 0.45 -14.46
N GLY A 30 -4.48 1.66 -14.78
CA GLY A 30 -5.72 1.81 -15.55
C GLY A 30 -5.67 1.17 -16.94
N ASN A 31 -4.49 1.05 -17.56
CA ASN A 31 -4.32 0.38 -18.85
C ASN A 31 -4.38 -1.14 -18.73
N GLU A 32 -3.82 -1.71 -17.66
CA GLU A 32 -3.96 -3.14 -17.37
C GLU A 32 -5.42 -3.50 -17.09
N ILE A 33 -6.13 -2.70 -16.29
CA ILE A 33 -7.58 -2.87 -16.07
C ILE A 33 -8.33 -2.87 -17.41
N LYS A 34 -8.02 -1.93 -18.31
CA LYS A 34 -8.62 -1.86 -19.66
C LYS A 34 -8.35 -3.13 -20.45
N SER A 35 -7.11 -3.62 -20.45
CA SER A 35 -6.72 -4.85 -21.16
C SER A 35 -7.48 -6.07 -20.61
N LEU A 36 -7.56 -6.19 -19.29
CA LEU A 36 -8.24 -7.29 -18.62
C LEU A 36 -9.74 -7.32 -18.95
N ILE A 37 -10.39 -6.16 -18.99
CA ILE A 37 -11.81 -6.10 -19.36
C ILE A 37 -12.02 -6.51 -20.82
N ARG A 38 -11.12 -6.09 -21.71
CA ARG A 38 -11.16 -6.51 -23.12
C ARG A 38 -11.03 -8.03 -23.25
N GLN A 39 -10.17 -8.66 -22.46
CA GLN A 39 -9.97 -10.12 -22.49
C GLN A 39 -11.13 -10.89 -21.86
N VAL A 40 -11.58 -10.49 -20.66
CA VAL A 40 -12.56 -11.26 -19.87
C VAL A 40 -13.99 -11.06 -20.35
N ARG A 41 -14.33 -9.84 -20.81
CA ARG A 41 -15.70 -9.47 -21.17
C ARG A 41 -15.91 -9.24 -22.66
N ASN A 42 -14.85 -9.28 -23.48
CA ASN A 42 -14.89 -8.93 -24.91
C ASN A 42 -15.51 -7.55 -25.20
N VAL A 43 -15.29 -6.60 -24.28
CA VAL A 43 -15.78 -5.22 -24.39
C VAL A 43 -14.60 -4.27 -24.51
N SER A 44 -14.65 -3.39 -25.51
CA SER A 44 -13.66 -2.32 -25.67
C SER A 44 -14.09 -1.09 -24.88
N ILE A 45 -13.20 -0.62 -23.98
CA ILE A 45 -13.43 0.55 -23.13
C ILE A 45 -12.28 1.53 -23.30
N SER A 46 -12.57 2.83 -23.31
CA SER A 46 -11.54 3.85 -23.32
C SER A 46 -10.84 3.99 -21.96
N SER A 47 -9.56 4.36 -21.97
CA SER A 47 -8.83 4.62 -20.72
C SER A 47 -9.47 5.75 -19.89
N ARG A 48 -10.17 6.69 -20.54
CA ARG A 48 -10.93 7.75 -19.88
C ARG A 48 -12.10 7.19 -19.05
N ALA A 49 -12.82 6.20 -19.58
CA ALA A 49 -13.93 5.59 -18.86
C ALA A 49 -13.46 4.80 -17.63
N VAL A 50 -12.32 4.09 -17.72
CA VAL A 50 -11.68 3.43 -16.57
C VAL A 50 -11.31 4.47 -15.51
N ARG A 51 -10.63 5.55 -15.89
CA ARG A 51 -10.24 6.63 -14.96
C ARG A 51 -11.45 7.30 -14.30
N ARG A 52 -12.52 7.54 -15.06
CA ARG A 52 -13.76 8.12 -14.50
C ARG A 52 -14.36 7.22 -13.43
N ARG A 53 -14.48 5.91 -13.69
CA ARG A 53 -15.05 4.94 -12.74
C ARG A 53 -14.21 4.78 -11.47
N LEU A 54 -12.89 4.87 -11.60
CA LEU A 54 -11.98 4.90 -10.44
C LEU A 54 -12.18 6.18 -9.62
N ASN A 55 -12.27 7.35 -10.27
CA ASN A 55 -12.48 8.63 -9.60
C ASN A 55 -13.84 8.71 -8.89
N GLU A 56 -14.92 8.22 -9.52
CA GLU A 56 -16.25 8.11 -8.90
C GLU A 56 -16.22 7.26 -7.61
N GLY A 57 -15.29 6.31 -7.50
CA GLY A 57 -15.05 5.51 -6.30
C GLY A 57 -13.97 6.05 -5.38
N ASN A 58 -13.48 7.28 -5.58
CA ASN A 58 -12.34 7.88 -4.87
C ASN A 58 -11.05 7.03 -4.88
N LEU A 59 -10.87 6.21 -5.92
CA LEU A 59 -9.67 5.38 -6.11
C LEU A 59 -8.64 6.16 -6.92
N ARG A 60 -7.67 6.74 -6.22
CA ARG A 60 -6.53 7.46 -6.81
C ARG A 60 -5.24 6.65 -6.67
N ALA A 61 -4.34 6.82 -7.62
CA ALA A 61 -2.99 6.26 -7.54
C ALA A 61 -2.26 6.80 -6.29
N ARG A 62 -1.52 5.92 -5.62
CA ARG A 62 -0.68 6.25 -4.47
C ARG A 62 0.65 5.53 -4.60
N HIS A 63 1.71 6.13 -4.07
CA HIS A 63 2.98 5.44 -3.93
C HIS A 63 2.98 4.57 -2.66
N PRO A 64 3.51 3.34 -2.72
CA PRO A 64 3.73 2.56 -1.52
C PRO A 64 4.73 3.30 -0.60
N ALA A 65 4.55 3.16 0.71
CA ALA A 65 5.49 3.70 1.68
C ALA A 65 6.88 3.07 1.46
N ARG A 66 7.93 3.89 1.51
CA ARG A 66 9.32 3.43 1.44
C ARG A 66 9.83 3.21 2.85
N GLY A 67 10.40 2.05 3.12
CA GLY A 67 10.96 1.70 4.43
C GLY A 67 11.58 0.30 4.42
N PRO A 68 12.29 -0.08 5.50
CA PRO A 68 12.80 -1.43 5.66
C PRO A 68 11.64 -2.43 5.69
N LEU A 69 11.82 -3.57 5.03
CA LEU A 69 10.83 -4.64 5.06
C LEU A 69 10.91 -5.35 6.42
N PHE A 70 9.84 -5.30 7.20
CA PHE A 70 9.76 -6.07 8.44
C PHE A 70 9.45 -7.54 8.15
N THR A 71 10.32 -8.42 8.64
CA THR A 71 10.03 -9.86 8.77
C THR A 71 8.89 -10.07 9.77
N THR A 72 8.27 -11.25 9.73
CA THR A 72 7.22 -11.61 10.69
C THR A 72 7.71 -11.49 12.13
N VAL A 73 8.95 -11.90 12.40
CA VAL A 73 9.59 -11.81 13.72
C VAL A 73 9.67 -10.35 14.18
N HIS A 74 10.21 -9.45 13.34
CA HIS A 74 10.30 -8.03 13.70
C HIS A 74 8.93 -7.41 14.03
N LYS A 75 7.88 -7.79 13.29
CA LYS A 75 6.51 -7.30 13.56
C LYS A 75 6.00 -7.78 14.92
N MET A 76 6.23 -9.05 15.25
CA MET A 76 5.80 -9.64 16.51
C MET A 76 6.53 -9.01 17.69
N THR A 77 7.87 -8.91 17.63
CA THR A 77 8.68 -8.30 18.69
C THR A 77 8.27 -6.86 18.96
N ARG A 78 8.11 -6.05 17.90
CA ARG A 78 7.68 -4.65 18.02
C ARG A 78 6.26 -4.53 18.58
N LEU A 79 5.35 -5.42 18.18
CA LEU A 79 3.98 -5.44 18.72
C LEU A 79 3.97 -5.80 20.21
N GLN A 80 4.77 -6.79 20.60
CA GLN A 80 4.89 -7.22 21.99
C GLN A 80 5.45 -6.08 22.85
N PHE A 81 6.53 -5.45 22.40
CA PHE A 81 7.11 -4.28 23.06
C PHE A 81 6.07 -3.17 23.24
N ALA A 82 5.33 -2.81 22.18
CA ALA A 82 4.29 -1.78 22.26
C ALA A 82 3.16 -2.13 23.25
N ARG A 83 2.79 -3.40 23.38
CA ARG A 83 1.77 -3.86 24.33
C ARG A 83 2.25 -3.80 25.77
N GLU A 84 3.47 -4.25 26.04
CA GLU A 84 4.08 -4.23 27.38
C GLU A 84 4.25 -2.80 27.90
N HIS A 85 4.49 -1.85 26.99
CA HIS A 85 4.83 -0.47 27.32
C HIS A 85 3.65 0.50 27.11
N VAL A 86 2.43 0.00 26.87
CA VAL A 86 1.26 0.84 26.55
C VAL A 86 0.87 1.78 27.70
N ASN A 87 1.08 1.35 28.93
CA ASN A 87 0.74 2.08 30.17
C ASN A 87 1.93 2.84 30.76
N TRP A 88 3.03 2.98 30.02
CA TRP A 88 4.19 3.68 30.52
C TRP A 88 3.96 5.18 30.67
N THR A 89 4.36 5.70 31.82
CA THR A 89 4.35 7.14 32.11
C THR A 89 5.59 7.81 31.54
N LEU A 90 5.59 9.14 31.47
CA LEU A 90 6.75 9.92 31.01
C LEU A 90 8.01 9.61 31.82
N ASP A 91 7.89 9.35 33.12
CA ASP A 91 9.06 9.03 33.97
C ASP A 91 9.63 7.64 33.68
N ASN A 92 8.82 6.71 33.17
CA ASN A 92 9.32 5.43 32.67
C ASN A 92 10.09 5.63 31.36
N TRP A 93 9.57 6.45 30.44
CA TRP A 93 10.25 6.77 29.19
C TRP A 93 11.59 7.50 29.39
N LYS A 94 11.68 8.39 30.39
CA LYS A 94 12.94 9.08 30.75
C LYS A 94 14.06 8.13 31.16
N ARG A 95 13.73 6.92 31.62
CA ARG A 95 14.71 5.90 32.01
C ARG A 95 15.22 5.08 30.83
N VAL A 96 14.56 5.15 29.67
CA VAL A 96 14.98 4.41 28.48
C VAL A 96 16.01 5.22 27.70
N LEU A 97 17.18 4.62 27.55
CA LEU A 97 18.21 5.11 26.66
C LEU A 97 17.95 4.57 25.25
N ILE A 98 17.74 5.46 24.28
CA ILE A 98 17.61 5.10 22.86
C ILE A 98 18.93 5.47 22.17
N THR A 99 19.69 4.46 21.74
CA THR A 99 20.89 4.64 20.91
C THR A 99 20.62 4.16 19.49
N ASP A 100 20.81 5.03 18.49
CA ASP A 100 20.74 4.66 17.07
C ASP A 100 22.06 5.03 16.39
N GLU A 101 22.60 4.10 15.59
CA GLU A 101 23.77 4.36 14.76
C GLU A 101 23.35 5.00 13.45
N ALA A 102 23.33 6.34 13.41
CA ALA A 102 23.18 7.07 12.16
C ALA A 102 24.49 7.01 11.36
N ARG A 103 24.43 6.61 10.08
CA ARG A 103 25.56 6.71 9.16
C ARG A 103 25.93 8.19 8.97
N ARG A 104 26.91 8.68 9.73
CA ARG A 104 27.56 9.98 9.51
C ARG A 104 28.49 9.85 8.30
N ARG A 105 28.46 10.82 7.39
CA ARG A 105 29.31 10.84 6.17
C ARG A 105 30.78 11.21 6.45
N THR A 106 31.27 11.05 7.68
CA THR A 106 32.62 11.44 8.07
C THR A 106 33.32 10.30 8.81
N ALA A 107 34.58 10.09 8.47
CA ALA A 107 35.44 9.10 9.09
C ALA A 107 35.63 9.41 10.58
N LEU A 108 35.57 8.35 11.40
CA LEU A 108 36.00 8.22 12.79
C LEU A 108 34.90 8.02 13.85
N THR A 109 35.29 7.04 14.68
CA THR A 109 34.84 6.55 15.99
C THR A 109 33.62 5.63 16.08
N HIS A 110 33.98 4.40 16.47
CA HIS A 110 33.20 3.24 16.88
C HIS A 110 32.81 3.42 18.35
N THR A 111 31.59 3.06 18.78
CA THR A 111 31.34 2.57 20.16
C THR A 111 29.92 2.02 20.35
N ALA A 112 29.92 0.76 20.83
CA ALA A 112 28.95 0.01 21.64
C ALA A 112 27.44 0.14 21.37
N VAL A 113 26.86 -1.03 21.04
CA VAL A 113 25.49 -1.27 20.63
C VAL A 113 24.60 -1.68 21.81
N LEU A 114 23.42 -1.06 21.90
CA LEU A 114 22.17 -1.73 22.28
C LEU A 114 21.09 -1.34 21.27
N VAL A 115 20.62 -2.30 20.47
CA VAL A 115 19.49 -2.13 19.55
C VAL A 115 18.20 -2.38 20.31
N CYS A 116 17.27 -1.44 20.22
CA CYS A 116 15.89 -1.62 20.70
C CYS A 116 15.19 -2.73 19.87
N PRO A 117 14.56 -3.75 20.48
CA PRO A 117 13.94 -4.89 19.79
C PRO A 117 12.83 -4.56 18.77
#